data_AF-A0A315ZPI2-F1
#
_entry.id   AF-A0A315ZPI2-F1
#
_cell.length_a   1.000
_cell.length_b   1.000
_cell.length_c   1.000
_cell.angle_alpha   90.00
_cell.angle_beta   90.00
_cell.angle_gamma   90.00
#
_symmetry.space_group_name_H-M   'P 1'
#
loop_
_entity.id
_entity.type
_entity.pdbx_description
1 polymer ?
#
loop_
_entity_poly.entity_id
_entity_poly.type
_entity_poly.pdbx_seq_one_letter_code
_entity_poly.pdbx_strand_id
1 'polypeptide(L)' 'MPVARQFRSFDVDQPMLLAPDIRDWLVEDVVWVLRDIVAQLDITALNKRYRRGGTGRMAYDPRML' A
#
# COMPACT_ATOMS: atom_id res chain seq x y z
N MET A 1 4.15 24.39 -9.12
CA MET A 1 3.41 23.25 -8.55
C MET A 1 3.33 22.14 -9.58
N PRO A 2 3.74 20.90 -9.25
CA PRO A 2 2.98 19.77 -9.76
C PRO A 2 2.61 18.83 -8.61
N VAL A 3 1.30 18.70 -8.39
CA VAL A 3 0.73 17.65 -7.54
C VAL A 3 1.00 16.33 -8.24
N ALA A 4 1.88 15.50 -7.67
CA ALA A 4 2.01 14.11 -8.10
C ALA A 4 0.62 13.47 -8.01
N ARG A 5 0.14 12.83 -9.08
CA ARG A 5 -1.06 11.98 -8.97
C ARG A 5 -0.64 10.76 -8.15
N GLN A 6 -0.87 10.89 -6.84
CA GLN A 6 -0.49 9.95 -5.81
C GLN A 6 -1.23 8.62 -6.03
N PHE A 7 -0.69 7.52 -5.52
CA PHE A 7 -1.45 6.28 -5.40
C PHE A 7 -2.64 6.49 -4.46
N ARG A 8 -3.59 5.56 -4.46
CA ARG A 8 -4.59 5.51 -3.39
C ARG A 8 -3.87 5.29 -2.07
N SER A 9 -4.11 6.17 -1.10
CA SER A 9 -3.74 5.93 0.28
C SER A 9 -4.46 4.68 0.79
N PHE A 10 -3.77 3.91 1.62
CA PHE A 10 -4.31 2.75 2.31
C PHE A 10 -4.04 2.90 3.80
N ASP A 11 -4.83 2.20 4.61
CA ASP A 11 -4.67 2.11 6.05
C ASP A 11 -4.52 0.63 6.40
N VAL A 12 -3.39 0.27 7.00
CA VAL A 12 -3.09 -1.11 7.41
C VAL A 12 -3.91 -1.55 8.62
N ASP A 13 -4.40 -0.60 9.40
CA ASP A 13 -5.19 -0.85 10.59
C ASP A 13 -6.70 -0.95 10.26
N GLN A 14 -7.06 -0.79 8.98
CA GLN A 14 -8.44 -0.87 8.53
C GLN A 14 -9.05 -2.26 8.80
N PRO A 15 -10.17 -2.36 9.55
CA PRO A 15 -10.86 -3.62 9.78
C PRO A 15 -11.55 -4.16 8.54
N MET A 16 -11.67 -5.50 8.47
CA MET A 16 -12.56 -6.13 7.50
C MET A 16 -14.02 -5.80 7.81
N LEU A 17 -14.81 -5.57 6.76
CA LEU A 17 -16.23 -5.26 6.89
C LEU A 17 -17.02 -6.40 7.55
N LEU A 18 -16.57 -7.64 7.37
CA LEU A 18 -17.19 -8.85 7.89
C LEU A 18 -16.12 -9.69 8.58
N ALA A 19 -16.53 -10.46 9.59
CA ALA A 19 -15.69 -11.45 10.24
C ALA A 19 -15.36 -12.63 9.30
N PRO A 20 -14.22 -13.32 9.49
CA PRO A 20 -13.14 -13.00 10.43
C PRO A 20 -12.25 -11.84 9.97
N ASP A 21 -11.58 -11.16 10.90
CA ASP A 21 -10.58 -10.15 10.55
C ASP A 21 -9.23 -10.83 10.32
N ILE A 22 -8.43 -10.34 9.36
CA ILE A 22 -7.12 -10.92 9.07
C ILE A 22 -6.16 -10.78 10.25
N ARG A 23 -6.36 -9.76 11.10
CA ARG A 23 -5.60 -9.57 12.34
C ARG A 23 -5.80 -10.71 13.33
N ASP A 24 -6.95 -11.41 13.28
CA ASP A 24 -7.22 -12.56 14.15
C ASP A 24 -6.36 -13.78 13.78
N TRP A 25 -5.73 -13.77 12.60
CA TRP A 25 -4.89 -14.86 12.09
C TRP A 25 -3.39 -14.56 12.16
N LEU A 26 -3.02 -13.29 12.35
CA LEU A 26 -1.64 -12.85 12.32
C LEU A 26 -1.01 -12.93 13.71
N VAL A 27 0.18 -13.54 13.79
CA VAL A 27 1.03 -13.44 14.98
C VAL A 27 1.64 -12.04 14.98
N GLU A 28 1.45 -11.28 16.07
CA GLU A 28 1.75 -9.83 16.11
C GLU A 28 3.15 -9.48 15.58
N ASP A 29 4.16 -10.30 15.90
CA ASP A 29 5.55 -10.04 15.52
C ASP A 29 5.81 -10.12 13.99
N VAL A 30 5.03 -10.90 13.25
CA VAL A 30 5.27 -11.13 11.80
C VAL A 30 4.82 -9.93 10.96
N VAL A 31 3.77 -9.22 11.39
CA VAL A 31 3.21 -8.07 10.66
C VAL A 31 4.21 -6.91 10.63
N TRP A 32 4.84 -6.62 11.75
CA TRP A 32 5.83 -5.55 11.86
C TRP A 32 7.06 -5.83 10.99
N VAL A 33 7.52 -7.08 10.95
CA VAL A 33 8.63 -7.51 10.09
C VAL A 33 8.30 -7.35 8.61
N LEU A 34 7.11 -7.81 8.18
CA LEU A 34 6.68 -7.67 6.78
C LEU A 34 6.57 -6.20 6.37
N ARG A 35 6.01 -5.36 7.25
CA ARG A 35 5.91 -3.91 7.02
C ARG A 35 7.27 -3.25 6.83
N ASP A 36 8.24 -3.59 7.68
CA ASP A 36 9.60 -3.06 7.58
C ASP A 36 10.30 -3.50 6.29
N ILE A 37 10.07 -4.74 5.84
CA ILE A 37 10.58 -5.25 4.56
C ILE A 37 9.96 -4.49 3.38
N VAL A 38 8.63 -4.34 3.36
CA VAL A 38 7.92 -3.65 2.28
C VAL A 38 8.32 -2.17 2.21
N ALA A 39 8.58 -1.53 3.36
CA ALA A 39 9.09 -0.15 3.41
C ALA A 39 10.47 0.02 2.75
N GLN A 40 11.29 -1.04 2.73
CA GLN A 40 12.64 -1.03 2.13
C GLN A 40 12.66 -1.33 0.63
N LEU A 41 11.54 -1.75 0.03
CA LEU A 41 11.48 -2.06 -1.40
C LEU A 41 11.68 -0.81 -2.27
N ASP A 42 12.60 -0.89 -3.24
CA ASP A 42 12.74 0.15 -4.26
C ASP A 42 11.61 0.08 -5.28
N ILE A 43 10.62 0.95 -5.10
CA ILE A 43 9.48 1.12 -6.01
C ILE A 43 9.64 2.29 -6.99
N THR A 44 10.86 2.83 -7.16
CA THR A 44 11.11 4.03 -7.98
C THR A 44 10.66 3.85 -9.44
N ALA A 45 10.82 2.65 -9.99
CA ALA A 45 10.36 2.34 -11.35
C ALA A 45 8.83 2.46 -11.48
N LEU A 46 8.08 2.00 -10.48
CA LEU A 46 6.61 2.14 -10.42
C LEU A 46 6.23 3.61 -10.29
N ASN A 47 6.85 4.34 -9.36
CA ASN A 47 6.64 5.78 -9.19
C ASN A 47 6.84 6.53 -10.50
N LYS A 48 7.93 6.26 -11.23
CA LYS A 48 8.24 6.88 -12.53
C LYS A 48 7.18 6.57 -13.60
N ARG A 49 6.69 5.33 -13.65
CA ARG A 49 5.67 4.88 -14.60
C ARG A 49 4.33 5.59 -14.37
N TYR A 50 3.89 5.71 -13.12
CA TYR A 50 2.60 6.31 -12.76
C TYR A 50 2.64 7.84 -12.61
N ARG A 51 3.83 8.47 -12.54
CA ARG A 51 4.01 9.92 -12.37
C ARG A 51 3.27 10.80 -13.39
N ARG A 52 3.01 10.29 -14.59
CA ARG A 52 2.34 11.06 -15.65
C ARG A 52 0.80 10.99 -15.61
N GLY A 53 0.21 10.15 -14.75
CA GLY A 53 -1.23 9.99 -14.66
C GLY A 53 -1.82 9.39 -15.94
N GLY A 54 -2.28 8.14 -15.88
CA GLY A 54 -3.14 7.59 -16.93
C GLY A 54 -4.55 8.18 -16.85
N THR A 55 -5.27 8.21 -17.97
CA THR A 55 -6.74 8.37 -17.95
C THR A 55 -7.35 7.13 -17.27
N GLY A 56 -7.86 7.28 -16.05
CA GLY A 56 -8.43 6.17 -15.30
C GLY A 56 -8.40 6.34 -13.78
N ARG A 57 -8.81 5.27 -13.07
CA ARG A 57 -8.83 5.20 -11.61
C ARG A 57 -7.39 5.17 -11.08
N MET A 58 -7.13 5.90 -9.98
CA MET A 58 -5.83 5.88 -9.30
C MET A 58 -5.43 4.43 -8.96
N ALA A 59 -4.19 4.07 -9.27
CA ALA A 59 -3.61 2.79 -8.88
C ALA A 59 -3.48 2.73 -7.34
N TYR A 60 -3.53 1.51 -6.79
CA TYR A 60 -3.21 1.27 -5.38
C TYR A 60 -1.72 1.46 -5.13
N ASP A 61 -1.37 1.91 -3.92
CA ASP A 61 0.03 2.04 -3.53
C ASP A 61 0.66 0.64 -3.47
N PRO A 62 1.80 0.39 -4.15
CA PRO A 62 2.46 -0.90 -4.09
C PRO A 62 2.92 -1.29 -2.68
N ARG A 63 2.96 -0.34 -1.72
CA ARG A 63 3.22 -0.61 -0.30
C ARG A 63 2.01 -1.12 0.48
N MET A 64 0.85 -1.26 -0.17
CA MET A 64 -0.33 -1.87 0.43
C MET A 64 -0.17 -3.39 0.67
N LEU A 65 0.91 -3.99 0.16
CA LEU A 65 1.25 -5.40 0.36
C LEU A 65 1.76 -5.68 1.77
#